data_AF-A0A212DB51-F1
#
_entry.id   AF-A0A212DB51-F1
#
_cell.length_a   1.000
_cell.length_b   1.000
_cell.length_c   1.000
_cell.angle_alpha   90.00
_cell.angle_beta   90.00
_cell.angle_gamma   90.00
#
_symmetry.space_group_name_H-M   'P 1'
#
loop_
_entity.id
_entity.type
_entity.pdbx_description
1 polymer ?
#
loop_
_entity_poly.entity_id
_entity_poly.type
_entity_poly.pdbx_seq_one_letter_code
_entity_poly.pdbx_strand_id
1 'polypeptide(L)'
;AHERLEETKLEAVRDNNLELVQEILRDLAQLAEQSSTAAELARILQEPHFQSLLETHDSVASKTYETPPPSPGLDPTFSNQPVPPDAVRMVGIRKTAGEHLGVTFRVEGGELVIARILHGGMVAQQGLLHVGDIIKEGVGRRSLKNKLIMWDPDRYGTTVPYTSRRPKDSEREGQGYSFVSRAEMEADIRAGRYLEHGEYEGNLYGTRIDSIRGVVAAGRVCVLDVNPQEADLRRTVEESSRIQRGYGHYFDLCLVNSNLERTFRELQAAMEKLRTEPQWVPVSWVY
;
A
#
# COMPACT_ATOMS: atom_id res chain seq x y z
N ALA A 1 -22.64 -35.71 -5.63
CA ALA A 1 -22.21 -35.88 -4.23
C ALA A 1 -21.21 -34.76 -3.93
N HIS A 2 -21.56 -33.83 -3.04
CA HIS A 2 -20.68 -32.74 -2.60
C HIS A 2 -19.61 -33.30 -1.67
N GLU A 3 -18.32 -33.22 -2.04
CA GLU A 3 -17.26 -33.19 -1.05
C GLU A 3 -17.09 -31.72 -0.61
N ARG A 4 -17.72 -31.42 0.53
CA ARG A 4 -17.45 -30.22 1.33
C ARG A 4 -15.96 -30.27 1.70
N LEU A 5 -15.18 -29.31 1.21
CA LEU A 5 -13.95 -28.92 1.92
C LEU A 5 -14.42 -28.31 3.24
N GLU A 6 -14.53 -29.15 4.28
CA GLU A 6 -14.66 -28.67 5.64
C GLU A 6 -13.43 -27.80 5.91
N GLU A 7 -13.61 -26.49 5.96
CA GLU A 7 -12.64 -25.59 6.56
C GLU A 7 -12.37 -26.13 7.95
N THR A 8 -11.20 -26.74 8.12
CA THR A 8 -10.75 -27.24 9.41
C THR A 8 -10.63 -26.02 10.32
N LYS A 9 -11.67 -25.77 11.11
CA LYS A 9 -11.69 -24.71 12.11
C LYS A 9 -10.56 -25.02 13.08
N LEU A 10 -9.46 -24.28 12.96
CA LEU A 10 -8.31 -24.42 13.83
C LEU A 10 -8.74 -23.93 15.22
N GLU A 11 -8.95 -24.87 16.13
CA GLU A 11 -9.25 -24.57 17.53
C GLU A 11 -7.95 -24.52 18.32
N ALA A 12 -7.83 -23.52 19.19
CA ALA A 12 -6.69 -23.42 20.07
C ALA A 12 -6.67 -24.66 20.98
N VAL A 13 -5.53 -25.35 21.04
CA VAL A 13 -5.38 -26.57 21.84
C VAL A 13 -5.50 -26.25 23.34
N ARG A 14 -5.07 -25.05 23.75
CA ARG A 14 -5.17 -24.47 25.10
C ARG A 14 -5.16 -22.94 25.04
N ASP A 15 -5.54 -22.29 26.13
CA ASP A 15 -5.66 -20.84 26.28
C ASP A 15 -4.95 -20.30 27.53
N ASN A 16 -4.11 -21.11 28.18
CA ASN A 16 -3.40 -20.78 29.41
C ASN A 16 -1.89 -21.08 29.33
N ASN A 17 -1.28 -20.82 28.17
CA ASN A 17 0.14 -21.07 27.96
C ASN A 17 1.03 -20.19 28.83
N LEU A 18 0.56 -19.00 29.24
CA LEU A 18 1.28 -18.11 30.14
C LEU A 18 1.43 -18.72 31.55
N GLU A 19 0.37 -19.32 32.08
CA GLU A 19 0.40 -20.03 33.37
C GLU A 19 1.32 -21.25 33.30
N LEU A 20 1.24 -22.01 32.20
CA LEU A 20 2.09 -23.17 31.97
C LEU A 20 3.58 -22.79 31.95
N VAL A 21 3.94 -21.67 31.31
CA VAL A 21 5.33 -21.19 31.31
C VAL A 21 5.77 -20.74 32.70
N GLN A 22 4.88 -20.16 33.52
CA GLN A 22 5.20 -19.83 34.92
C GLN A 22 5.40 -21.08 35.80
N GLU A 23 4.70 -22.18 35.52
CA GLU A 23 4.96 -23.48 36.16
C GLU A 23 6.31 -24.05 35.73
N ILE A 24 6.58 -24.09 34.42
CA ILE A 24 7.86 -24.57 33.88
C ILE A 24 9.04 -23.75 34.44
N LEU A 25 8.90 -22.42 34.55
CA LEU A 25 9.93 -21.57 35.14
C LEU A 25 10.18 -21.86 36.63
N ARG A 26 9.14 -22.23 37.39
CA ARG A 26 9.29 -22.66 38.79
C ARG A 26 10.03 -23.99 38.90
N ASP A 27 9.76 -24.93 38.02
CA ASP A 27 10.44 -26.23 37.98
C ASP A 27 11.89 -26.10 37.49
N LEU A 28 12.12 -25.25 36.48
CA LEU A 28 13.46 -24.97 35.94
C LEU A 28 14.34 -24.21 36.94
N ALA A 29 13.78 -23.43 37.86
CA ALA A 29 14.55 -22.71 38.86
C ALA A 29 15.42 -23.64 39.72
N GLN A 30 14.94 -24.85 40.03
CA GLN A 30 15.70 -25.85 40.80
C GLN A 30 16.82 -26.51 39.98
N LEU A 31 16.69 -26.52 38.65
CA LEU A 31 17.64 -27.16 37.73
C LEU A 31 18.65 -26.17 37.12
N ALA A 32 18.33 -24.87 37.14
CA ALA A 32 19.15 -23.81 36.58
C ALA A 32 20.50 -23.65 37.29
N GLU A 33 20.60 -24.02 38.57
CA GLU A 33 21.88 -24.01 39.30
C GLU A 33 22.84 -25.11 38.84
N GLN A 34 22.32 -26.20 38.26
CA GLN A 34 23.10 -27.39 37.92
C GLN A 34 23.27 -27.59 36.42
N SER A 35 22.50 -26.89 35.59
CA SER A 35 22.51 -27.03 34.14
C SER A 35 22.45 -25.67 33.43
N SER A 36 23.48 -25.37 32.65
CA SER A 36 23.55 -24.17 31.82
C SER A 36 22.44 -24.14 30.76
N THR A 37 22.01 -25.30 30.25
CA THR A 37 20.90 -25.41 29.31
C THR A 37 19.55 -25.07 29.95
N ALA A 38 19.35 -25.46 31.22
CA ALA A 38 18.14 -25.09 31.97
C ALA A 38 18.10 -23.58 32.25
N ALA A 39 19.26 -22.98 32.56
CA ALA A 39 19.39 -21.53 32.73
C ALA A 39 19.14 -20.75 31.42
N GLU A 40 19.64 -21.26 30.29
CA GLU A 40 19.39 -20.65 28.98
C GLU A 40 17.91 -20.71 28.59
N LEU A 41 17.26 -21.86 28.80
CA LEU A 41 15.83 -22.01 28.54
C LEU A 41 14.99 -21.08 29.44
N ALA A 42 15.33 -20.99 30.73
CA ALA A 42 14.67 -20.06 31.64
C ALA A 42 14.81 -18.60 31.18
N ARG A 43 15.99 -18.21 30.67
CA ARG A 43 16.23 -16.86 30.14
C ARG A 43 15.35 -16.57 28.93
N ILE A 44 15.26 -17.48 27.96
CA ILE A 44 14.44 -17.33 26.76
C ILE A 44 12.95 -17.22 27.13
N LEU A 45 12.47 -18.09 28.01
CA LEU A 45 11.07 -18.08 28.45
C LEU A 45 10.71 -16.81 29.22
N GLN A 46 11.67 -16.14 29.86
CA GLN A 46 11.48 -14.85 30.55
C GLN A 46 11.65 -13.62 29.64
N GLU A 47 12.03 -13.80 28.36
CA GLU A 47 12.19 -12.64 27.48
C GLU A 47 10.84 -11.93 27.24
N PRO A 48 10.80 -10.58 27.32
CA PRO A 48 9.55 -9.82 27.22
C PRO A 48 8.75 -10.12 25.95
N HIS A 49 9.45 -10.30 24.82
CA HIS A 49 8.81 -10.60 23.54
C HIS A 49 8.18 -11.99 23.51
N PHE A 50 8.78 -12.96 24.20
CA PHE A 50 8.24 -14.31 24.29
C PHE A 50 7.00 -14.34 25.20
N GLN A 51 7.06 -13.63 26.32
CA GLN A 51 5.90 -13.44 27.23
C GLN A 51 4.74 -12.73 26.53
N SER A 52 5.00 -11.63 25.80
CA SER A 52 3.95 -10.92 25.04
C SER A 52 3.34 -11.77 23.92
N LEU A 53 4.12 -12.64 23.28
CA LEU A 53 3.60 -13.57 22.28
C LEU A 53 2.63 -14.58 22.90
N LEU A 54 2.95 -15.12 24.08
CA LEU A 54 2.09 -16.06 24.80
C LEU A 54 0.83 -15.38 25.33
N GLU A 55 0.94 -14.17 25.87
CA GLU A 55 -0.20 -13.36 26.31
C GLU A 55 -1.16 -13.06 25.15
N THR A 56 -0.61 -12.70 23.98
CA THR A 56 -1.40 -12.48 22.77
C THR A 56 -2.07 -13.77 22.31
N HIS A 57 -1.36 -14.90 22.35
CA HIS A 57 -1.91 -16.20 22.02
C HIS A 57 -3.10 -16.56 22.94
N ASP A 58 -2.94 -16.44 24.25
CA ASP A 58 -3.96 -16.78 25.25
C ASP A 58 -5.19 -15.86 25.15
N SER A 59 -4.98 -14.57 24.85
CA SER A 59 -6.07 -13.60 24.60
C SER A 59 -6.91 -13.98 23.37
N VAL A 60 -6.25 -14.39 22.28
CA VAL A 60 -6.93 -14.84 21.05
C VAL A 60 -7.62 -16.19 21.27
N ALA A 61 -6.97 -17.12 21.98
CA ALA A 61 -7.49 -18.45 22.27
C ALA A 61 -8.72 -18.43 23.19
N SER A 62 -8.72 -17.58 24.23
CA SER A 62 -9.83 -17.40 25.18
C SER A 62 -11.02 -16.62 24.60
N LYS A 63 -10.88 -16.09 23.38
CA LYS A 63 -11.88 -15.24 22.69
C LYS A 63 -12.29 -14.01 23.49
N THR A 64 -11.40 -13.50 24.33
CA THR A 64 -11.64 -12.36 25.22
C THR A 64 -11.41 -11.02 24.50
N TYR A 65 -11.62 -10.97 23.20
CA TYR A 65 -11.66 -9.73 22.44
C TYR A 65 -13.03 -9.08 22.65
N GLU A 66 -13.06 -7.85 23.18
CA GLU A 66 -14.29 -7.05 23.31
C GLU A 66 -14.91 -6.85 21.91
N THR A 67 -16.06 -7.46 21.66
CA THR A 67 -16.92 -7.02 20.57
C THR A 67 -17.60 -5.71 20.98
N PRO A 68 -17.46 -4.61 20.22
CA PRO A 68 -18.13 -3.35 20.55
C PRO A 68 -19.65 -3.55 20.58
N PRO A 69 -20.39 -2.83 21.45
CA PRO A 69 -21.83 -3.04 21.59
C PRO A 69 -22.56 -2.74 20.27
N PRO A 70 -23.64 -3.49 19.95
CA PRO A 70 -24.44 -3.19 18.77
C PRO A 70 -25.16 -1.86 18.99
N SER A 71 -24.99 -0.93 18.06
CA SER A 71 -25.66 0.37 18.11
C SER A 71 -27.13 0.22 17.64
N PRO A 72 -28.10 0.91 18.30
CA PRO A 72 -29.50 0.85 17.94
C PRO A 72 -29.78 1.60 16.62
N GLY A 73 -30.62 1.03 15.75
CA GLY A 73 -31.18 1.74 14.57
C GLY A 73 -32.06 2.92 15.02
N LEU A 74 -32.27 4.00 14.26
CA LEU A 74 -32.45 4.20 12.80
C LEU A 74 -32.14 5.68 12.40
N ASP A 75 -32.16 5.94 11.09
CA ASP A 75 -32.48 7.23 10.40
C ASP A 75 -31.33 8.23 10.06
N PRO A 76 -31.50 9.16 9.08
CA PRO A 76 -31.68 8.96 7.63
C PRO A 76 -30.82 9.98 6.85
N THR A 77 -29.53 9.72 6.63
CA THR A 77 -28.66 10.66 5.87
C THR A 77 -27.70 9.88 4.98
N PHE A 78 -28.10 9.80 3.71
CA PHE A 78 -27.18 9.69 2.58
C PHE A 78 -25.91 10.53 2.84
N SER A 79 -24.74 9.98 2.54
CA SER A 79 -23.47 10.70 2.26
C SER A 79 -22.30 10.65 3.26
N ASN A 80 -22.28 9.78 4.27
CA ASN A 80 -21.06 9.57 5.08
C ASN A 80 -20.73 8.08 5.21
N GLN A 81 -19.88 7.56 4.32
CA GLN A 81 -19.16 6.31 4.61
C GLN A 81 -17.75 6.63 5.12
N PRO A 82 -17.29 6.04 6.25
CA PRO A 82 -15.92 6.18 6.71
C PRO A 82 -14.97 5.40 5.77
N VAL A 83 -13.89 6.06 5.38
CA VAL A 83 -12.76 5.41 4.69
C VAL A 83 -12.01 4.53 5.70
N PRO A 84 -11.57 3.31 5.34
CA PRO A 84 -10.81 2.44 6.24
C PRO A 84 -9.53 3.12 6.76
N PRO A 85 -9.09 2.81 8.00
CA PRO A 85 -7.95 3.49 8.66
C PRO A 85 -6.61 3.39 7.91
N ASP A 86 -6.47 2.43 6.98
CA ASP A 86 -5.22 2.19 6.23
C ASP A 86 -5.29 2.58 4.73
N ALA A 87 -6.42 3.13 4.26
CA ALA A 87 -6.58 3.51 2.86
C ALA A 87 -6.06 4.93 2.59
N VAL A 88 -4.89 5.04 1.95
CA VAL A 88 -4.30 6.34 1.57
C VAL A 88 -5.05 6.95 0.38
N ARG A 89 -5.65 8.14 0.56
CA ARG A 89 -6.30 8.91 -0.51
C ARG A 89 -5.37 10.05 -0.99
N MET A 90 -5.13 10.13 -2.30
CA MET A 90 -4.35 11.23 -2.88
C MET A 90 -5.26 12.40 -3.23
N VAL A 91 -4.98 13.58 -2.66
CA VAL A 91 -5.74 14.80 -2.90
C VAL A 91 -4.87 15.82 -3.64
N GLY A 92 -5.32 16.26 -4.82
CA GLY A 92 -4.69 17.35 -5.56
C GLY A 92 -5.26 18.70 -5.13
N ILE A 93 -4.45 19.55 -4.50
CA ILE A 93 -4.87 20.89 -4.07
C ILE A 93 -4.34 21.91 -5.08
N ARG A 94 -5.25 22.64 -5.73
CA ARG A 94 -4.88 23.77 -6.61
C ARG A 94 -4.69 25.03 -5.77
N LYS A 95 -3.45 25.46 -5.56
CA LYS A 95 -3.11 26.65 -4.77
C LYS A 95 -3.00 27.91 -5.65
N THR A 96 -3.75 28.94 -5.31
CA THR A 96 -3.57 30.31 -5.83
C THR A 96 -2.41 30.98 -5.11
N ALA A 97 -1.51 31.63 -5.86
CA ALA A 97 -0.38 32.34 -5.28
C ALA A 97 -0.86 33.47 -4.35
N GLY A 98 -0.32 33.54 -3.13
CA GLY A 98 -0.69 34.54 -2.13
C GLY A 98 -1.84 34.15 -1.19
N GLU A 99 -2.60 33.09 -1.49
CA GLU A 99 -3.71 32.63 -0.66
C GLU A 99 -3.28 31.47 0.26
N HIS A 100 -3.73 31.50 1.51
CA HIS A 100 -3.53 30.40 2.45
C HIS A 100 -4.53 29.26 2.17
N LEU A 101 -4.11 28.01 2.37
CA LEU A 101 -4.98 26.85 2.13
C LEU A 101 -6.21 26.81 3.07
N GLY A 102 -6.15 27.52 4.19
CA GLY A 102 -7.23 27.53 5.19
C GLY A 102 -7.24 26.25 6.03
N VAL A 103 -6.07 25.67 6.31
CA VAL A 103 -5.93 24.45 7.10
C VAL A 103 -4.88 24.67 8.19
N THR A 104 -5.12 24.14 9.38
CA THR A 104 -4.12 24.07 10.46
C THR A 104 -3.77 22.64 10.77
N PHE A 105 -2.50 22.37 11.04
CA PHE A 105 -2.00 21.03 11.33
C PHE A 105 -1.59 20.89 12.80
N ARG A 106 -1.68 19.67 13.31
CA ARG A 106 -1.11 19.23 14.60
C ARG A 106 -0.24 18.00 14.33
N VAL A 107 0.83 17.83 15.11
CA VAL A 107 1.65 16.62 15.06
C VAL A 107 1.19 15.68 16.18
N GLU A 108 0.81 14.46 15.84
CA GLU A 108 0.43 13.39 16.79
C GLU A 108 1.19 12.12 16.47
N GLY A 109 1.93 11.58 17.43
CA GLY A 109 2.72 10.34 17.21
C GLY A 109 3.76 10.44 16.09
N GLY A 110 4.20 11.66 15.73
CA GLY A 110 5.10 11.90 14.59
C GLY A 110 4.39 12.11 13.24
N GLU A 111 3.08 12.00 13.20
CA GLU A 111 2.26 12.16 12.00
C GLU A 111 1.63 13.54 11.91
N LEU A 112 1.54 14.09 10.68
CA LEU A 112 0.92 15.40 10.44
C LEU A 112 -0.60 15.22 10.27
N VAL A 113 -1.38 15.66 11.25
CA VAL A 113 -2.84 15.52 11.27
C VAL A 113 -3.50 16.88 11.00
N ILE A 114 -4.54 16.90 10.16
CA ILE A 114 -5.37 18.11 9.99
C ILE A 114 -6.16 18.37 11.28
N ALA A 115 -5.80 19.44 11.97
CA ALA A 115 -6.44 19.83 13.23
C ALA A 115 -7.70 20.69 13.03
N ARG A 116 -7.72 21.51 11.97
CA ARG A 116 -8.87 22.38 11.65
C ARG A 116 -8.84 22.77 10.18
N ILE A 117 -10.03 22.93 9.60
CA ILE A 117 -10.25 23.55 8.30
C ILE A 117 -11.04 24.84 8.53
N LEU A 118 -10.52 25.96 8.04
CA LEU A 118 -11.13 27.28 8.16
C LEU A 118 -12.27 27.40 7.14
N HIS A 119 -13.47 27.68 7.65
CA HIS A 119 -14.66 27.86 6.83
C HIS A 119 -14.46 28.99 5.83
N GLY A 120 -14.81 28.74 4.57
CA GLY A 120 -14.62 29.70 3.47
C GLY A 120 -13.22 29.70 2.83
N GLY A 121 -12.23 29.01 3.43
CA GLY A 121 -10.90 28.84 2.84
C GLY A 121 -10.88 27.86 1.67
N MET A 122 -9.81 27.91 0.88
CA MET A 122 -9.63 27.11 -0.34
C MET A 122 -9.88 25.60 -0.14
N VAL A 123 -9.38 25.01 0.95
CA VAL A 123 -9.58 23.58 1.23
C VAL A 123 -11.02 23.28 1.64
N ALA A 124 -11.70 24.17 2.36
CA ALA A 124 -13.11 24.03 2.70
C ALA A 124 -14.01 24.04 1.45
N GLN A 125 -13.69 24.88 0.46
CA GLN A 125 -14.43 24.97 -0.79
C GLN A 125 -14.28 23.73 -1.67
N GLN A 126 -13.12 23.04 -1.60
CA GLN A 126 -12.87 21.83 -2.37
C GLN A 126 -13.49 20.58 -1.71
N GLY A 127 -13.64 20.57 -0.38
CA GLY A 127 -14.28 19.46 0.34
C GLY A 127 -13.53 18.13 0.26
N LEU A 128 -12.26 18.14 -0.16
CA LEU A 128 -11.46 16.93 -0.40
C LEU A 128 -10.68 16.46 0.84
N LEU A 129 -10.47 17.36 1.80
CA LEU A 129 -9.77 17.11 3.05
C LEU A 129 -10.71 17.35 4.23
N HIS A 130 -10.52 16.58 5.29
CA HIS A 130 -11.33 16.59 6.49
C HIS A 130 -10.45 16.75 7.74
N VAL A 131 -11.06 17.26 8.81
CA VAL A 131 -10.40 17.29 10.13
C VAL A 131 -10.19 15.84 10.59
N GLY A 132 -8.97 15.54 11.05
CA GLY A 132 -8.56 14.19 11.41
C GLY A 132 -7.80 13.45 10.30
N ASP A 133 -7.76 13.97 9.06
CA ASP A 133 -6.95 13.37 8.00
C ASP A 133 -5.46 13.42 8.35
N ILE A 134 -4.77 12.29 8.15
CA ILE A 134 -3.32 12.18 8.28
C ILE A 134 -2.69 12.47 6.92
N ILE A 135 -1.83 13.48 6.88
CA ILE A 135 -1.06 13.84 5.68
C ILE A 135 0.22 13.02 5.66
N LYS A 136 0.23 12.01 4.79
CA LYS A 136 1.42 11.22 4.46
C LYS A 136 2.14 11.85 3.28
N GLU A 137 3.44 12.12 3.43
CA GLU A 137 4.28 12.56 2.32
C GLU A 137 4.61 11.36 1.44
N GLY A 138 4.02 11.30 0.24
CA GLY A 138 4.39 10.31 -0.77
C GLY A 138 5.60 10.79 -1.59
N VAL A 139 6.35 9.85 -2.19
CA VAL A 139 7.55 10.13 -3.03
C VAL A 139 7.23 10.94 -4.31
N GLY A 140 5.98 11.37 -4.52
CA GLY A 140 5.58 12.21 -5.65
C GLY A 140 5.54 11.52 -7.02
N ARG A 141 5.66 10.17 -7.08
CA ARG A 141 5.65 9.37 -8.33
C ARG A 141 4.46 9.70 -9.24
N ARG A 142 3.23 9.61 -8.71
CA ARG A 142 2.01 9.93 -9.46
C ARG A 142 1.96 11.39 -9.90
N SER A 143 2.47 12.32 -9.10
CA SER A 143 2.55 13.74 -9.46
C SER A 143 3.52 13.97 -10.63
N LEU A 144 4.70 13.33 -10.61
CA LEU A 144 5.65 13.38 -11.71
C LEU A 144 5.08 12.73 -12.98
N LYS A 145 4.43 11.57 -12.86
CA LYS A 145 3.75 10.91 -13.99
C LYS A 145 2.71 11.83 -14.63
N ASN A 146 1.79 12.35 -13.84
CA ASN A 146 0.72 13.21 -14.35
C ASN A 146 1.30 14.49 -14.99
N LYS A 147 2.34 15.07 -14.38
CA LYS A 147 3.01 16.25 -14.93
C LYS A 147 3.70 15.94 -16.27
N LEU A 148 4.31 14.77 -16.42
CA LEU A 148 4.96 14.34 -17.66
C LEU A 148 3.94 14.14 -18.79
N ILE A 149 2.83 13.45 -18.50
CA ILE A 149 1.74 13.23 -19.46
C ILE A 149 1.08 14.54 -19.89
N MET A 150 0.80 15.44 -18.95
CA MET A 150 0.21 16.75 -19.27
C MET A 150 1.18 17.68 -19.99
N TRP A 151 2.49 17.53 -19.75
CA TRP A 151 3.50 18.33 -20.43
C TRP A 151 3.56 18.02 -21.93
N ASP A 152 3.38 16.75 -22.31
CA ASP A 152 3.25 16.37 -23.70
C ASP A 152 2.34 15.13 -23.91
N PRO A 153 1.04 15.34 -24.13
CA PRO A 153 0.06 14.24 -24.23
C PRO A 153 0.18 13.45 -25.55
N ASP A 154 0.83 14.03 -26.57
CA ASP A 154 1.07 13.39 -27.86
C ASP A 154 2.30 12.48 -27.80
N ARG A 155 3.26 12.75 -26.91
CA ARG A 155 4.43 11.90 -26.67
C ARG A 155 4.23 10.88 -25.56
N TYR A 156 3.48 11.19 -24.51
CA TYR A 156 3.36 10.34 -23.33
C TYR A 156 1.93 9.85 -23.13
N GLY A 157 1.79 8.57 -22.79
CA GLY A 157 0.51 7.95 -22.46
C GLY A 157 0.61 7.07 -21.23
N THR A 158 -0.53 6.63 -20.70
CA THR A 158 -0.58 5.66 -19.61
C THR A 158 -1.72 4.67 -19.88
N THR A 159 -1.67 3.52 -19.22
CA THR A 159 -2.71 2.49 -19.32
C THR A 159 -3.82 2.74 -18.31
N VAL A 160 -5.03 2.31 -18.67
CA VAL A 160 -6.11 2.19 -17.69
C VAL A 160 -5.98 0.83 -17.01
N PRO A 161 -5.81 0.78 -15.68
CA PRO A 161 -5.77 -0.49 -14.94
C PRO A 161 -7.13 -1.18 -14.95
N TYR A 162 -7.11 -2.50 -14.84
CA TYR A 162 -8.30 -3.35 -14.76
C TYR A 162 -8.62 -3.67 -13.31
N THR A 163 -9.91 -3.84 -13.01
CA THR A 163 -10.36 -4.33 -11.70
C THR A 163 -11.53 -5.30 -11.82
N SER A 164 -11.59 -6.25 -10.88
CA SER A 164 -12.76 -7.11 -10.70
C SER A 164 -13.86 -6.48 -9.84
N ARG A 165 -13.60 -5.29 -9.27
CA ARG A 165 -14.56 -4.55 -8.45
C ARG A 165 -15.76 -4.14 -9.29
N ARG A 166 -16.95 -4.12 -8.70
CA ARG A 166 -18.12 -3.52 -9.36
C ARG A 166 -17.95 -1.99 -9.51
N PRO A 167 -18.31 -1.42 -10.66
CA PRO A 167 -18.30 0.03 -10.84
C PRO A 167 -19.29 0.70 -9.89
N LYS A 168 -18.92 1.87 -9.37
CA LYS A 168 -19.83 2.76 -8.62
C LYS A 168 -20.68 3.56 -9.60
N ASP A 169 -21.80 4.10 -9.12
CA ASP A 169 -22.74 4.88 -9.94
C ASP A 169 -22.10 6.10 -10.64
N SER A 170 -21.03 6.67 -10.06
CA SER A 170 -20.29 7.80 -10.61
C SER A 170 -19.11 7.41 -11.51
N GLU A 171 -18.77 6.13 -11.59
CA GLU A 171 -17.64 5.63 -12.38
C GLU A 171 -18.07 5.24 -13.79
N ARG A 172 -17.21 5.50 -14.76
CA ARG A 172 -17.44 5.16 -16.18
C ARG A 172 -16.36 4.21 -16.66
N GLU A 173 -16.71 3.32 -17.57
CA GLU A 173 -15.76 2.40 -18.21
C GLU A 173 -14.61 3.19 -18.85
N GLY A 174 -13.37 2.78 -18.57
CA GLY A 174 -12.16 3.45 -19.06
C GLY A 174 -11.79 4.73 -18.30
N GLN A 175 -12.63 5.20 -17.36
CA GLN A 175 -12.33 6.34 -16.51
C GLN A 175 -11.74 5.86 -15.18
N GLY A 176 -10.42 5.86 -15.09
CA GLY A 176 -9.69 5.41 -13.90
C GLY A 176 -9.50 3.89 -13.87
N TYR A 177 -10.55 3.12 -14.13
CA TYR A 177 -10.50 1.65 -14.23
C TYR A 177 -11.28 1.11 -15.44
N SER A 178 -10.86 -0.05 -15.92
CA SER A 178 -11.66 -0.92 -16.78
C SER A 178 -12.21 -2.07 -15.95
N PHE A 179 -13.51 -2.33 -16.05
CA PHE A 179 -14.20 -3.26 -15.14
C PHE A 179 -14.41 -4.61 -15.83
N VAL A 180 -13.92 -5.67 -15.21
CA VAL A 180 -14.02 -7.05 -15.72
C VAL A 180 -14.54 -7.98 -14.64
N SER A 181 -15.05 -9.16 -15.02
CA SER A 181 -15.44 -10.14 -14.00
C SER A 181 -14.20 -10.74 -13.32
N ARG A 182 -14.33 -11.12 -12.04
CA ARG A 182 -13.23 -11.80 -11.32
C ARG A 182 -12.78 -13.06 -12.06
N ALA A 183 -13.71 -13.87 -12.55
CA ALA A 183 -13.42 -15.11 -13.28
C ALA A 183 -12.63 -14.86 -14.59
N GLU A 184 -12.99 -13.83 -15.35
CA GLU A 184 -12.25 -13.42 -16.55
C GLU A 184 -10.83 -12.98 -16.18
N MET A 185 -10.71 -12.11 -15.17
CA MET A 185 -9.43 -11.58 -14.72
C MET A 185 -8.49 -12.69 -14.23
N GLU A 186 -8.99 -13.66 -13.48
CA GLU A 186 -8.22 -14.84 -13.03
C GLU A 186 -7.79 -15.74 -14.18
N ALA A 187 -8.64 -15.91 -15.21
CA ALA A 187 -8.28 -16.65 -16.41
C ALA A 187 -7.16 -15.95 -17.20
N ASP A 188 -7.25 -14.63 -17.35
CA ASP A 188 -6.23 -13.81 -18.01
C ASP A 188 -4.90 -13.80 -17.26
N ILE A 189 -4.95 -13.69 -15.93
CA ILE A 189 -3.77 -13.76 -15.05
C ILE A 189 -3.08 -15.11 -15.24
N ARG A 190 -3.81 -16.22 -15.19
CA ARG A 190 -3.26 -17.57 -15.45
C ARG A 190 -2.68 -17.72 -16.86
N ALA A 191 -3.22 -16.98 -17.83
CA ALA A 191 -2.71 -16.95 -19.20
C ALA A 191 -1.52 -15.98 -19.39
N GLY A 192 -1.01 -15.34 -18.34
CA GLY A 192 0.13 -14.42 -18.41
C GLY A 192 -0.16 -13.12 -19.16
N ARG A 193 -1.43 -12.67 -19.22
CA ARG A 193 -1.83 -11.44 -19.93
C ARG A 193 -1.64 -10.15 -19.11
N TYR A 194 -1.24 -10.25 -17.86
CA TYR A 194 -1.05 -9.13 -16.94
C TYR A 194 0.43 -8.92 -16.64
N LEU A 195 0.87 -7.65 -16.71
CA LEU A 195 2.22 -7.25 -16.29
C LEU A 195 2.35 -7.39 -14.77
N GLU A 196 1.36 -6.86 -14.06
CA GLU A 196 1.24 -6.89 -12.61
C GLU A 196 -0.22 -7.10 -12.23
N HIS A 197 -0.45 -7.81 -11.13
CA HIS A 197 -1.75 -7.92 -10.51
C HIS A 197 -1.63 -8.03 -8.99
N GLY A 198 -2.67 -7.62 -8.28
CA GLY A 198 -2.78 -7.69 -6.83
C GLY A 198 -4.24 -7.79 -6.40
N GLU A 199 -4.44 -8.14 -5.14
CA GLU A 199 -5.76 -8.21 -4.53
C GLU A 199 -5.89 -7.17 -3.42
N TYR A 200 -6.99 -6.43 -3.41
CA TYR A 200 -7.30 -5.42 -2.40
C TYR A 200 -8.79 -5.45 -2.10
N GLU A 201 -9.15 -5.55 -0.81
CA GLU A 201 -10.54 -5.68 -0.34
C GLU A 201 -11.34 -6.77 -1.09
N GLY A 202 -10.73 -7.93 -1.32
CA GLY A 202 -11.36 -9.06 -2.03
C GLY A 202 -11.59 -8.83 -3.54
N ASN A 203 -11.03 -7.76 -4.10
CA ASN A 203 -11.11 -7.43 -5.52
C ASN A 203 -9.73 -7.46 -6.16
N LEU A 204 -9.65 -7.97 -7.38
CA LEU A 204 -8.43 -8.00 -8.17
C LEU A 204 -8.21 -6.67 -8.88
N TYR A 205 -6.95 -6.28 -9.00
CA TYR A 205 -6.48 -5.10 -9.73
C TYR A 205 -5.24 -5.48 -10.54
N GLY A 206 -5.05 -4.88 -11.72
CA GLY A 206 -3.86 -5.17 -12.51
C GLY A 206 -3.76 -4.41 -13.82
N THR A 207 -2.56 -4.43 -14.41
CA THR A 207 -2.26 -3.77 -15.68
C THR A 207 -2.09 -4.83 -16.78
N ARG A 208 -2.97 -4.84 -17.79
CA ARG A 208 -2.87 -5.77 -18.93
C ARG A 208 -1.71 -5.38 -19.85
N ILE A 209 -0.99 -6.39 -20.35
CA ILE A 209 0.15 -6.20 -21.28
C ILE A 209 -0.30 -5.55 -22.60
N ASP A 210 -1.47 -5.96 -23.12
CA ASP A 210 -1.99 -5.41 -24.37
C ASP A 210 -2.34 -3.92 -24.29
N SER A 211 -2.69 -3.43 -23.10
CA SER A 211 -2.90 -1.99 -22.87
C SER A 211 -1.60 -1.20 -23.05
N ILE A 212 -0.46 -1.76 -22.61
CA ILE A 212 0.86 -1.15 -22.79
C ILE A 212 1.21 -1.12 -24.28
N ARG A 213 1.00 -2.25 -24.98
CA ARG A 213 1.21 -2.35 -26.42
C ARG A 213 0.35 -1.35 -27.19
N GLY A 214 -0.88 -1.11 -26.76
CA GLY A 214 -1.77 -0.10 -27.37
C GLY A 214 -1.21 1.32 -27.27
N VAL A 215 -0.60 1.70 -26.15
CA VAL A 215 0.05 3.01 -26.00
C VAL A 215 1.27 3.12 -26.91
N VAL A 216 2.10 2.08 -26.97
CA VAL A 216 3.30 2.03 -27.83
C VAL A 216 2.92 2.08 -29.32
N ALA A 217 1.89 1.33 -29.73
CA ALA A 217 1.39 1.31 -31.09
C ALA A 217 0.83 2.67 -31.54
N ALA A 218 0.34 3.48 -30.59
CA ALA A 218 -0.05 4.87 -30.84
C ALA A 218 1.15 5.84 -30.97
N GLY A 219 2.38 5.34 -31.00
CA GLY A 219 3.61 6.14 -31.13
C GLY A 219 3.99 6.87 -29.84
N ARG A 220 3.41 6.49 -28.69
CA ARG A 220 3.63 7.15 -27.40
C ARG A 220 4.51 6.32 -26.47
N VAL A 221 5.26 7.02 -25.63
CA VAL A 221 5.98 6.42 -24.50
C VAL A 221 4.96 6.09 -23.41
N CYS A 222 4.88 4.82 -23.04
CA CYS A 222 3.98 4.36 -21.98
C CYS A 222 4.61 4.61 -20.60
N VAL A 223 3.95 5.43 -19.78
CA VAL A 223 4.36 5.75 -18.42
C VAL A 223 3.53 4.94 -17.44
N LEU A 224 4.19 4.05 -16.68
CA LEU A 224 3.56 3.13 -15.74
C LEU A 224 4.05 3.38 -14.31
N ASP A 225 3.14 3.26 -13.35
CA ASP A 225 3.49 3.23 -11.93
C ASP A 225 3.53 1.76 -11.49
N VAL A 226 4.66 1.07 -11.69
CA VAL A 226 4.81 -0.28 -11.16
C VAL A 226 5.04 -0.15 -9.65
N ASN A 227 4.16 -0.78 -8.87
CA ASN A 227 4.32 -0.77 -7.42
C ASN A 227 4.99 -2.09 -7.01
N PRO A 228 6.17 -2.07 -6.37
CA PRO A 228 6.65 -3.27 -5.70
C PRO A 228 5.59 -3.71 -4.69
N GLN A 229 5.42 -5.02 -4.50
CA GLN A 229 4.38 -5.57 -3.64
C GLN A 229 4.48 -4.95 -2.23
N GLU A 230 3.36 -4.79 -1.53
CA GLU A 230 3.26 -4.02 -0.28
C GLU A 230 4.25 -4.48 0.81
N ALA A 231 4.67 -5.74 0.78
CA ALA A 231 5.72 -6.30 1.62
C ALA A 231 7.09 -5.60 1.47
N ASP A 232 7.32 -4.92 0.34
CA ASP A 232 8.58 -4.22 -0.01
C ASP A 232 8.52 -2.70 0.21
N LEU A 233 7.36 -2.14 0.59
CA LEU A 233 7.18 -0.69 0.78
C LEU A 233 7.23 -0.24 2.24
N ARG A 234 6.95 -1.15 3.19
CA ARG A 234 6.75 -0.80 4.60
C ARG A 234 8.01 -0.26 5.31
N ARG A 235 9.20 -0.25 4.70
CA ARG A 235 10.36 0.48 5.23
C ARG A 235 11.01 1.43 4.22
N THR A 236 10.23 2.16 3.43
CA THR A 236 10.71 3.01 2.29
C THR A 236 11.99 3.86 2.57
N VAL A 237 12.26 4.30 3.81
CA VAL A 237 13.51 5.03 4.15
C VAL A 237 14.71 4.10 4.40
N GLU A 238 14.56 3.04 5.21
CA GLU A 238 15.64 2.07 5.47
C GLU A 238 15.86 1.09 4.29
N GLU A 239 14.81 0.84 3.50
CA GLU A 239 14.83 -0.06 2.36
C GLU A 239 15.34 0.58 1.08
N SER A 240 15.45 1.91 0.96
CA SER A 240 16.02 2.53 -0.25
C SER A 240 17.42 1.97 -0.56
N SER A 241 18.27 1.80 0.46
CA SER A 241 19.58 1.16 0.34
C SER A 241 19.53 -0.36 0.09
N ARG A 242 18.44 -1.04 0.46
CA ARG A 242 18.25 -2.49 0.21
C ARG A 242 17.70 -2.73 -1.19
N ILE A 243 16.74 -1.93 -1.63
CA ILE A 243 16.18 -1.93 -2.99
C ILE A 243 17.27 -1.57 -3.99
N GLN A 244 18.06 -0.53 -3.73
CA GLN A 244 19.20 -0.17 -4.58
C GLN A 244 20.24 -1.30 -4.67
N ARG A 245 20.55 -1.97 -3.55
CA ARG A 245 21.51 -3.09 -3.55
C ARG A 245 20.95 -4.35 -4.23
N GLY A 246 19.67 -4.67 -4.02
CA GLY A 246 19.04 -5.89 -4.53
C GLY A 246 18.57 -5.78 -5.97
N TYR A 247 18.10 -4.61 -6.38
CA TYR A 247 17.43 -4.38 -7.67
C TYR A 247 18.01 -3.23 -8.48
N GLY A 248 19.08 -2.56 -8.01
CA GLY A 248 19.71 -1.42 -8.70
C GLY A 248 20.10 -1.70 -10.14
N HIS A 249 20.38 -2.96 -10.48
CA HIS A 249 20.74 -3.42 -11.82
C HIS A 249 19.54 -3.55 -12.78
N TYR A 250 18.30 -3.45 -12.29
CA TYR A 250 17.08 -3.40 -13.10
C TYR A 250 16.63 -1.97 -13.44
N PHE A 251 17.33 -0.95 -12.91
CA PHE A 251 16.98 0.46 -13.13
C PHE A 251 18.08 1.19 -13.90
N ASP A 252 17.70 1.93 -14.94
CA ASP A 252 18.64 2.74 -15.73
C ASP A 252 18.98 4.08 -15.06
N LEU A 253 18.06 4.62 -14.24
CA LEU A 253 18.19 5.92 -13.61
C LEU A 253 17.45 5.99 -12.26
N CYS A 254 18.11 6.54 -11.24
CA CYS A 254 17.51 6.84 -9.95
C CYS A 254 17.37 8.37 -9.78
N LEU A 255 16.14 8.84 -9.52
CA LEU A 255 15.85 10.25 -9.26
C LEU A 255 15.47 10.45 -7.79
N VAL A 256 16.22 11.29 -7.07
CA VAL A 256 15.95 11.62 -5.66
C VAL A 256 15.01 12.81 -5.59
N ASN A 257 13.73 12.56 -5.25
CA ASN A 257 12.73 13.61 -5.19
C ASN A 257 12.83 14.43 -3.88
N SER A 258 13.62 15.49 -3.90
CA SER A 258 13.69 16.50 -2.83
C SER A 258 12.87 17.76 -3.13
N ASN A 259 12.56 17.99 -4.41
CA ASN A 259 11.74 19.10 -4.89
C ASN A 259 11.12 18.71 -6.23
N LEU A 260 9.79 18.66 -6.27
CA LEU A 260 9.05 18.19 -7.44
C LEU A 260 9.41 18.92 -8.74
N GLU A 261 9.69 20.23 -8.69
CA GLU A 261 10.00 21.02 -9.88
C GLU A 261 11.41 20.75 -10.41
N ARG A 262 12.37 20.57 -9.52
CA ARG A 262 13.73 20.20 -9.90
C ARG A 262 13.76 18.77 -10.45
N THR A 263 13.16 17.83 -9.72
CA THR A 263 13.09 16.42 -10.12
C THR A 263 12.34 16.25 -11.44
N PHE A 264 11.30 17.04 -11.68
CA PHE A 264 10.62 17.04 -12.97
C PHE A 264 11.54 17.49 -14.12
N ARG A 265 12.35 18.54 -13.92
CA ARG A 265 13.34 18.97 -14.92
C ARG A 265 14.41 17.92 -15.20
N GLU A 266 14.88 17.22 -14.16
CA GLU A 266 15.80 16.10 -14.30
C GLU A 266 15.17 14.95 -15.10
N LEU A 267 13.91 14.61 -14.81
CA LEU A 267 13.15 13.62 -15.57
C LEU A 267 13.01 14.03 -17.04
N GLN A 268 12.69 15.29 -17.33
CA GLN A 268 12.59 15.78 -18.71
C GLN A 268 13.91 15.65 -19.46
N ALA A 269 15.03 16.02 -18.83
CA ALA A 269 16.36 15.89 -19.43
C ALA A 269 16.70 14.42 -19.71
N ALA A 270 16.36 13.51 -18.79
CA ALA A 270 16.55 12.07 -18.97
C ALA A 270 15.72 11.52 -20.15
N MET A 271 14.43 11.90 -20.24
CA MET A 271 13.57 11.48 -21.34
C MET A 271 14.06 12.00 -22.70
N GLU A 272 14.61 13.21 -22.75
CA GLU A 272 15.21 13.75 -23.97
C GLU A 272 16.47 12.96 -24.37
N LYS A 273 17.30 12.61 -23.39
CA LYS A 273 18.50 11.80 -23.61
C LYS A 273 18.18 10.42 -24.17
N LEU A 274 17.15 9.75 -23.64
CA LEU A 274 16.67 8.46 -24.15
C LEU A 274 16.28 8.51 -25.64
N ARG A 275 15.87 9.68 -26.13
CA ARG A 275 15.49 9.89 -27.54
C ARG A 275 16.70 10.11 -28.44
N THR A 276 17.70 10.83 -27.95
CA THR A 276 18.85 11.26 -28.77
C THR A 276 20.01 10.29 -28.70
N GLU A 277 20.11 9.48 -27.65
CA GLU A 277 21.25 8.62 -27.39
C GLU A 277 20.84 7.14 -27.30
N PRO A 278 21.59 6.22 -27.92
CA PRO A 278 21.41 4.78 -27.73
C PRO A 278 21.53 4.36 -26.26
N GLN A 279 20.75 3.37 -25.84
CA GLN A 279 20.77 2.84 -24.48
C GLN A 279 21.30 1.40 -24.45
N TRP A 280 21.92 1.04 -23.32
CA TRP A 280 22.34 -0.34 -23.07
C TRP A 280 21.11 -1.18 -22.71
N VAL A 281 20.88 -2.27 -23.44
CA VAL A 281 19.82 -3.24 -23.16
C VAL A 281 20.43 -4.65 -23.06
N PRO A 282 19.79 -5.57 -22.31
CA PRO A 282 20.20 -6.98 -22.31
C PRO A 282 20.23 -7.54 -23.73
N VAL A 283 21.27 -8.32 -24.04
CA VAL A 283 21.45 -8.94 -25.37
C VAL A 283 20.22 -9.78 -25.77
N SER A 284 19.58 -10.44 -24.80
CA SER A 284 18.36 -11.25 -25.00
C SER A 284 17.12 -10.47 -25.44
N TRP A 285 17.17 -9.13 -25.46
CA TRP A 285 16.04 -8.31 -25.95
C TRP A 285 16.14 -8.00 -27.44
N VAL A 286 17.32 -8.17 -28.03
CA VAL A 286 17.60 -7.84 -29.44
C VAL A 286 17.67 -9.10 -30.32
N TYR A 287 17.98 -10.25 -29.72
CA TYR A 287 18.15 -11.54 -30.40
C TYR A 287 17.13 -12.58 -29.95
#